data_AF-A0A7X9X311-F1
#
_entry.id   AF-A0A7X9X311-F1
#
_cell.length_a   1.000
_cell.length_b   1.000
_cell.length_c   1.000
_cell.angle_alpha   90.00
_cell.angle_beta   90.00
_cell.angle_gamma   90.00
#
_symmetry.space_group_name_H-M   'P 1'
#
loop_
_entity.id
_entity.type
_entity.pdbx_description
1 polymer ?
#
loop_
_entity_poly.entity_id
_entity_poly.type
_entity_poly.pdbx_seq_one_letter_code
_entity_poly.pdbx_strand_id
1 'polypeptide(L)'
;MKKVLVCIAIAACLVAAILINAYWWATHPDTPLNFSNPVWNFLLVKFKSETASDEVDLAFFMSSVGTVLAFLVAILIYRRYIARYRKEA
;
A
#
# COMPACT_ATOMS: atom_id res chain seq x y z
N MET A 1 18.81 18.06 11.37
CA MET A 1 17.77 18.63 10.48
C MET A 1 17.52 17.81 9.20
N LYS A 2 18.54 17.49 8.38
CA LYS A 2 18.34 16.69 7.14
C LYS A 2 17.54 15.38 7.32
N LYS A 3 17.78 14.60 8.37
CA LYS A 3 17.05 13.34 8.63
C LYS A 3 15.54 13.57 8.88
N VAL A 4 15.19 14.65 9.57
CA VAL A 4 13.80 15.01 9.87
C VAL A 4 13.08 15.42 8.58
N LEU A 5 13.74 16.23 7.73
CA LEU A 5 13.21 16.62 6.42
C LEU A 5 12.98 15.40 5.51
N VAL A 6 13.90 14.43 5.52
CA VAL A 6 13.73 13.16 4.77
C VAL A 6 12.56 12.36 5.30
N CYS A 7 12.39 12.24 6.62
CA CYS A 7 11.23 11.56 7.21
C CYS A 7 9.91 12.26 6.83
N ILE A 8 9.86 13.59 6.85
CA ILE A 8 8.68 14.36 6.43
C ILE A 8 8.37 14.12 4.96
N ALA A 9 9.39 14.14 4.09
CA ALA A 9 9.20 13.88 2.66
C ALA A 9 8.66 12.45 2.40
N ILE A 10 9.20 11.45 3.11
CA ILE A 10 8.74 10.06 3.06
C ILE A 10 7.27 9.97 3.51
N ALA A 11 6.92 10.61 4.63
CA ALA A 11 5.55 10.63 5.12
C ALA A 11 4.59 11.31 4.13
N ALA A 12 4.99 12.44 3.53
CA ALA A 12 4.20 13.14 2.53
C ALA A 12 3.96 12.28 1.27
N CYS A 13 4.98 11.57 0.79
CA CYS A 13 4.84 10.63 -0.32
C CYS A 13 3.90 9.47 0.01
N LEU A 14 3.95 8.94 1.23
CA LEU A 14 3.03 7.88 1.67
C LEU A 14 1.59 8.37 1.70
N VAL A 15 1.35 9.57 2.25
CA VAL A 15 0.02 10.20 2.26
C VAL A 15 -0.49 10.41 0.84
N ALA A 16 0.36 10.93 -0.06
CA ALA A 16 -0.01 11.11 -1.45
C ALA A 16 -0.36 9.78 -2.14
N ALA A 17 0.39 8.71 -1.89
CA ALA A 17 0.11 7.39 -2.44
C ALA A 17 -1.23 6.82 -1.95
N ILE A 18 -1.57 7.02 -0.67
CA ILE A 18 -2.87 6.62 -0.11
C ILE A 18 -4.01 7.44 -0.75
N LEU A 19 -3.83 8.75 -0.92
CA LEU A 19 -4.83 9.61 -1.56
C LEU A 19 -5.05 9.24 -3.03
N ILE A 20 -3.98 8.91 -3.77
CA ILE A 20 -4.07 8.43 -5.15
C ILE A 20 -4.81 7.09 -5.20
N ASN A 21 -4.52 6.17 -4.26
CA ASN A 21 -5.24 4.91 -4.15
C ASN A 21 -6.73 5.15 -3.89
N ALA A 22 -7.08 6.03 -2.96
CA ALA A 22 -8.47 6.39 -2.68
C ALA A 22 -9.17 7.03 -3.88
N TYR A 23 -8.50 7.95 -4.57
CA TYR A 23 -9.01 8.57 -5.79
C TYR A 23 -9.26 7.54 -6.90
N TRP A 24 -8.37 6.56 -7.05
CA TRP A 24 -8.53 5.49 -8.02
C TRP A 24 -9.79 4.66 -7.74
N TRP A 25 -10.00 4.23 -6.49
CA TRP A 25 -11.20 3.50 -6.08
C TRP A 25 -12.48 4.31 -6.23
N ALA A 26 -12.44 5.62 -5.93
CA ALA A 26 -13.59 6.51 -6.11
C ALA A 26 -13.97 6.72 -7.58
N THR A 27 -13.00 6.65 -8.49
CA THR A 27 -13.23 6.86 -9.94
C THR A 27 -13.52 5.58 -10.71
N HIS A 28 -13.20 4.41 -10.15
CA HIS A 28 -13.42 3.11 -10.79
C HIS A 28 -14.15 2.14 -9.85
N PRO A 29 -15.39 2.47 -9.41
CA PRO A 29 -16.17 1.62 -8.51
C PRO A 29 -16.55 0.28 -9.15
N ASP A 30 -16.63 0.24 -10.49
CA ASP A 30 -17.03 -0.94 -11.25
C ASP A 30 -15.85 -1.85 -11.63
N THR A 31 -14.66 -1.64 -11.04
CA THR A 31 -13.48 -2.44 -11.36
C THR A 31 -13.76 -3.90 -11.02
N PRO A 32 -13.67 -4.83 -11.98
CA PRO A 32 -13.88 -6.24 -11.69
C PRO A 32 -12.76 -6.72 -10.76
N LEU A 33 -13.11 -6.95 -9.50
CA LEU A 33 -12.27 -7.67 -8.57
C LEU A 33 -12.08 -9.09 -9.12
N ASN A 34 -10.86 -9.61 -9.06
CA ASN A 34 -10.59 -10.96 -9.59
C ASN A 34 -11.17 -12.02 -8.63
N PHE A 35 -12.48 -12.23 -8.71
CA PHE A 35 -13.28 -13.15 -7.90
C PHE A 35 -12.85 -14.62 -8.01
N SER A 36 -12.06 -14.94 -9.04
CA SER A 36 -11.52 -16.28 -9.26
C SER A 36 -10.24 -16.56 -8.46
N ASN A 37 -9.69 -15.56 -7.75
CA ASN A 37 -8.47 -15.76 -6.96
C ASN A 37 -8.81 -16.43 -5.60
N PRO A 38 -8.29 -17.64 -5.30
CA PRO A 38 -8.59 -18.34 -4.06
C PRO A 38 -8.12 -17.59 -2.81
N VAL A 39 -7.08 -16.77 -2.91
CA VAL A 39 -6.62 -15.90 -1.82
C VAL A 39 -7.62 -14.79 -1.53
N TRP A 40 -8.24 -14.23 -2.58
CA TRP A 40 -9.26 -13.20 -2.44
C TRP A 40 -10.53 -13.76 -1.79
N ASN A 41 -11.02 -14.91 -2.26
CA ASN A 41 -12.17 -15.59 -1.66
C ASN A 41 -11.96 -15.95 -0.19
N PHE A 42 -10.75 -16.38 0.18
CA PHE A 42 -10.41 -16.61 1.59
C PHE A 42 -10.52 -15.34 2.44
N LEU A 43 -10.07 -14.20 1.91
CA LEU A 43 -10.16 -12.90 2.59
C LEU A 43 -11.62 -12.46 2.74
N LEU A 44 -12.45 -12.58 1.70
CA LEU A 44 -13.88 -12.27 1.76
C LEU A 44 -14.58 -13.06 2.87
N VAL A 45 -14.34 -14.37 2.94
CA VAL A 45 -14.90 -15.24 3.98
C VAL A 45 -14.39 -14.85 5.37
N LYS A 46 -13.11 -14.56 5.51
CA LYS A 46 -12.50 -14.20 6.80
C LYS A 46 -13.02 -12.86 7.33
N PHE A 47 -13.25 -11.89 6.46
CA PHE A 47 -13.74 -10.55 6.82
C PHE A 47 -15.27 -10.42 6.76
N LYS A 48 -15.99 -11.50 6.40
CA LYS A 48 -17.45 -11.52 6.25
C LYS A 48 -17.97 -10.45 5.29
N SER A 49 -17.24 -10.20 4.21
CA SER A 49 -17.69 -9.32 3.14
C SER A 49 -18.72 -10.06 2.30
N GLU A 50 -20.00 -9.71 2.44
CA GLU A 50 -21.11 -10.37 1.75
C GLU A 50 -21.75 -9.49 0.67
N THR A 51 -21.52 -8.16 0.73
CA THR A 51 -22.04 -7.21 -0.25
C THR A 51 -20.93 -6.64 -1.14
N ALA A 52 -21.28 -6.24 -2.37
CA ALA A 52 -20.32 -5.62 -3.29
C ALA A 52 -19.63 -4.38 -2.70
N SER A 53 -20.31 -3.60 -1.85
CA SER A 53 -19.69 -2.49 -1.11
C SER A 53 -18.63 -2.97 -0.12
N ASP A 54 -18.89 -4.05 0.63
CA ASP A 54 -17.93 -4.59 1.60
C ASP A 54 -16.69 -5.18 0.91
N GLU A 55 -16.84 -5.69 -0.30
CA GLU A 55 -15.74 -6.21 -1.10
C GLU A 55 -14.82 -5.08 -1.60
N VAL A 56 -15.41 -3.96 -2.04
CA VAL A 56 -14.67 -2.76 -2.47
C VAL A 56 -13.93 -2.14 -1.28
N ASP A 57 -14.57 -2.05 -0.12
CA ASP A 57 -13.95 -1.56 1.11
C ASP A 57 -12.76 -2.44 1.54
N LEU A 58 -12.92 -3.76 1.46
CA LEU A 58 -11.84 -4.70 1.74
C LEU A 58 -10.70 -4.55 0.73
N ALA A 59 -11.01 -4.32 -0.55
CA ALA A 59 -10.00 -4.16 -1.59
C ALA A 59 -9.23 -2.85 -1.44
N PHE A 60 -9.93 -1.77 -1.07
CA PHE A 60 -9.30 -0.51 -0.68
C PHE A 60 -8.37 -0.68 0.53
N PHE A 61 -8.82 -1.41 1.56
CA PHE A 61 -7.99 -1.70 2.72
C PHE A 61 -6.74 -2.51 2.35
N MET A 62 -6.89 -3.61 1.61
CA MET A 62 -5.80 -4.50 1.22
C MET A 62 -4.79 -3.80 0.30
N SER A 63 -5.26 -2.99 -0.66
CA SER A 63 -4.37 -2.19 -1.52
C SER A 63 -3.60 -1.15 -0.71
N SER A 64 -4.24 -0.47 0.25
CA SER A 64 -3.59 0.51 1.14
C SER A 64 -2.52 -0.13 2.03
N VAL A 65 -2.81 -1.30 2.62
CA VAL A 65 -1.83 -2.09 3.39
C VAL A 65 -0.64 -2.48 2.49
N GLY A 66 -0.91 -2.91 1.26
CA GLY A 66 0.11 -3.21 0.26
C GLY A 66 1.01 -2.01 -0.03
N THR A 67 0.44 -0.82 -0.20
CA THR A 67 1.20 0.43 -0.40
C THR A 67 2.13 0.72 0.78
N VAL A 68 1.64 0.60 2.01
CA VAL A 68 2.47 0.81 3.22
C VAL A 68 3.63 -0.19 3.27
N LEU A 69 3.36 -1.47 3.03
CA LEU A 69 4.39 -2.52 3.03
C LEU A 69 5.44 -2.29 1.95
N ALA A 70 5.02 -1.96 0.72
CA ALA A 70 5.94 -1.63 -0.36
C ALA A 70 6.85 -0.44 0.02
N PHE A 71 6.29 0.57 0.69
CA PHE A 71 7.05 1.73 1.17
C PHE A 71 8.08 1.34 2.24
N LEU A 72 7.70 0.50 3.19
CA LEU A 72 8.63 -0.02 4.21
C LEU A 72 9.78 -0.81 3.58
N VAL A 73 9.48 -1.67 2.61
CA VAL A 73 10.49 -2.44 1.87
C VAL A 73 11.44 -1.50 1.13
N ALA A 74 10.92 -0.49 0.43
CA ALA A 74 11.74 0.51 -0.27
C ALA A 74 12.68 1.25 0.70
N ILE A 75 12.21 1.65 1.87
CA ILE A 75 13.02 2.30 2.91
C ILE A 75 14.12 1.35 3.42
N LEU A 76 13.79 0.09 3.69
CA LEU A 76 14.77 -0.90 4.16
C LEU A 76 15.86 -1.15 3.11
N ILE A 77 15.48 -1.27 1.84
CA ILE A 77 16.41 -1.42 0.72
C ILE A 77 17.32 -0.18 0.62
N TYR A 78 16.76 1.02 0.63
CA TYR A 78 17.52 2.27 0.58
C TYR A 78 18.53 2.37 1.74
N ARG A 79 18.11 2.02 2.96
CA ARG A 79 19.00 1.98 4.13
C ARG A 79 20.14 0.98 3.95
N ARG A 80 19.87 -0.21 3.42
CA ARG A 80 20.89 -1.24 3.15
C ARG A 80 21.89 -0.77 2.08
N TYR A 81 21.42 -0.13 1.01
CA TYR A 81 22.30 0.43 -0.03
C TYR A 81 23.25 1.49 0.54
N ILE A 82 22.74 2.47 1.29
CA ILE A 82 23.60 3.51 1.91
C ILE A 82 24.62 2.91 2.89
N ALA A 83 24.21 1.91 3.68
CA ALA A 83 25.11 1.25 4.61
C ALA A 83 26.26 0.52 3.90
N ARG A 84 26.01 -0.02 2.70
CA ARG A 84 27.03 -0.67 1.87
C ARG A 84 28.00 0.35 1.26
N TYR A 85 27.49 1.42 0.66
CA TYR A 85 28.32 2.50 0.11
C TYR A 85 29.26 3.13 1.14
N ARG A 86 28.82 3.24 2.40
CA ARG A 86 29.67 3.79 3.48
C ARG A 86 30.78 2.85 3.94
N LYS A 87 30.69 1.54 3.66
CA LYS A 87 31.75 0.57 3.99
C LYS A 87 32.81 0.44 2.90
N GLU A 88 32.47 0.85 1.68
CA GLU A 88 33.35 0.79 0.51
C GLU A 88 34.09 2.13 0.25
N ALA A 89 33.78 3.17 1.02
CA ALA A 89 34.43 4.49 1.01
C ALA A 89 35.27 4.70 2.27
#